data_AF-A0A8X6KKX1-F1
#
_entry.id   AF-A0A8X6KKX1-F1
#
_cell.length_a   1.000
_cell.length_b   1.000
_cell.length_c   1.000
_cell.angle_alpha   90.00
_cell.angle_beta   90.00
_cell.angle_gamma   90.00
#
_symmetry.space_group_name_H-M   'P 1'
#
loop_
_entity.id
_entity.type
_entity.pdbx_description
1 polymer ?
#
loop_
_entity_poly.entity_id
_entity_poly.type
_entity_poly.pdbx_seq_one_letter_code
_entity_poly.pdbx_strand_id
1 'polypeptide(L)'
;MKIVRHYNYKTLKYFWNTVFRADELLQEGIAHSENKNLIANVDVHQIKPSARRGFGVLETDWKSIEYEIDTPLNPSILSDELPRGIEILPFQSSLLPEIFEYDFSLGGYERRSIIEASCYEENCKTLVAIKDGKCIGFGSIKLDNVEYGRVAPLYADSSVAEAMVKRLITAMPEAKGFAIVTINTNIIA
;
A
#
# COMPACT_ATOMS: atom_id res chain seq x y z
N MET A 1 39.78 1.05 14.72
CA MET A 1 39.59 -0.30 15.28
C MET A 1 39.00 -1.19 14.19
N LYS A 2 39.78 -2.15 13.67
CA LYS A 2 39.38 -3.08 12.61
C LYS A 2 38.89 -4.36 13.28
N ILE A 3 37.61 -4.72 13.12
CA ILE A 3 37.08 -5.99 13.61
C ILE A 3 37.04 -6.96 12.42
N VAL A 4 37.96 -7.93 12.42
CA VAL A 4 37.92 -9.10 11.54
C VAL A 4 37.18 -10.21 12.31
N ARG A 5 36.04 -10.68 11.81
CA ARG A 5 35.33 -11.84 12.37
C ARG A 5 35.69 -13.10 11.59
N HIS A 6 36.30 -14.06 12.28
CA HIS A 6 36.45 -15.44 11.80
C HIS A 6 35.13 -16.18 12.04
N TYR A 7 34.57 -16.81 11.00
CA TYR A 7 33.42 -17.70 11.14
C TYR A 7 33.88 -19.14 11.35
N ASN A 8 33.39 -19.76 12.42
CA ASN A 8 33.62 -21.15 12.78
C ASN A 8 32.58 -22.03 12.05
N TYR A 9 33.00 -23.11 11.40
CA TYR A 9 32.21 -23.94 10.48
C TYR A 9 30.97 -24.66 11.09
N LYS A 10 30.68 -24.50 12.39
CA LYS A 10 29.45 -25.02 13.02
C LYS A 10 28.20 -24.15 12.81
N THR A 11 28.34 -22.91 12.33
CA THR A 11 27.20 -21.99 12.14
C THR A 11 26.45 -22.20 10.82
N LEU A 12 27.00 -22.99 9.88
CA LEU A 12 26.34 -23.30 8.61
C LEU A 12 25.07 -24.13 8.79
N LYS A 13 25.03 -25.09 9.73
CA LYS A 13 23.88 -26.01 9.87
C LYS A 13 22.58 -25.31 10.30
N TYR A 14 22.68 -24.23 11.09
CA TYR A 14 21.52 -23.41 11.44
C TYR A 14 21.07 -22.52 10.28
N PHE A 15 22.01 -21.96 9.52
CA PHE A 15 21.68 -21.15 8.35
C PHE A 15 20.95 -21.97 7.28
N TRP A 16 21.37 -23.21 7.04
CA TRP A 16 20.69 -24.12 6.11
C TRP A 16 19.30 -24.54 6.60
N ASN A 17 19.12 -24.87 7.89
CA ASN A 17 17.80 -25.23 8.43
C ASN A 17 16.79 -24.07 8.39
N THR A 18 17.23 -22.81 8.52
CA THR A 18 16.35 -21.65 8.41
C THR A 18 15.96 -21.36 6.96
N VAL A 19 16.86 -21.60 5.99
CA VAL A 19 16.56 -21.44 4.56
C VAL A 19 15.64 -22.55 4.04
N PHE A 20 15.88 -23.81 4.40
CA PHE A 20 15.00 -24.93 4.00
C PHE A 20 13.59 -24.80 4.58
N ARG A 21 13.46 -24.37 5.84
CA ARG A 21 12.13 -24.10 6.43
C ARG A 21 11.43 -22.90 5.84
N ALA A 22 12.15 -21.88 5.38
CA ALA A 22 11.52 -20.71 4.76
C ALA A 22 10.84 -21.06 3.44
N ASP A 23 11.44 -21.94 2.63
CA ASP A 23 10.82 -22.45 1.41
C ASP A 23 9.61 -23.33 1.69
N GLU A 24 9.70 -24.24 2.67
CA GLU A 24 8.57 -25.09 3.09
C GLU A 24 7.41 -24.24 3.64
N LEU A 25 7.69 -23.31 4.56
CA LEU A 25 6.67 -22.42 5.13
C LEU A 25 6.02 -21.51 4.07
N LEU A 26 6.79 -21.05 3.09
CA LEU A 26 6.25 -20.26 1.98
C LEU A 26 5.37 -21.13 1.08
N GLN A 27 5.76 -22.36 0.78
CA GLN A 27 4.93 -23.29 0.00
C GLN A 27 3.66 -23.70 0.74
N GLU A 28 3.74 -23.95 2.05
CA GLU A 28 2.57 -24.19 2.90
C GLU A 28 1.65 -22.95 2.93
N GLY A 29 2.22 -21.75 3.02
CA GLY A 29 1.47 -20.50 2.94
C GLY A 29 0.79 -20.29 1.58
N ILE A 30 1.49 -20.58 0.48
CA ILE A 30 0.93 -20.53 -0.87
C ILE A 30 -0.19 -21.58 -1.02
N ALA A 31 0.04 -22.82 -0.58
CA ALA A 31 -0.95 -23.89 -0.64
C ALA A 31 -2.20 -23.54 0.19
N HIS A 32 -2.02 -23.00 1.40
CA HIS A 32 -3.11 -22.53 2.25
C HIS A 32 -3.87 -21.33 1.66
N SER A 33 -3.20 -20.53 0.83
CA SER A 33 -3.83 -19.37 0.21
C SER A 33 -4.79 -19.73 -0.93
N GLU A 34 -4.79 -20.97 -1.45
CA GLU A 34 -5.78 -21.51 -2.40
C GLU A 34 -6.11 -20.59 -3.62
N ASN A 35 -5.12 -19.89 -4.20
CA ASN A 35 -5.28 -18.86 -5.25
C ASN A 35 -5.77 -17.46 -4.80
N LYS A 36 -5.69 -17.11 -3.52
CA LYS A 36 -5.78 -15.70 -3.10
C LYS A 36 -4.61 -14.95 -3.75
N ASN A 37 -4.88 -13.83 -4.42
CA ASN A 37 -3.91 -13.00 -5.13
C ASN A 37 -2.73 -12.58 -4.22
N LEU A 38 -1.73 -13.46 -4.09
CA LEU A 38 -0.58 -13.25 -3.22
C LEU A 38 0.36 -12.23 -3.85
N ILE A 39 0.66 -11.18 -3.09
CA ILE A 39 1.59 -10.12 -3.49
C ILE A 39 2.71 -10.09 -2.47
N ALA A 40 3.94 -9.98 -2.95
CA ALA A 40 5.12 -9.87 -2.11
C ALA A 40 5.96 -8.68 -2.55
N ASN A 41 6.13 -7.71 -1.65
CA ASN A 41 7.20 -6.73 -1.77
C ASN A 41 8.49 -7.39 -1.29
N VAL A 42 9.51 -7.40 -2.13
CA VAL A 42 10.77 -8.09 -1.82
C VAL A 42 11.95 -7.20 -2.16
N ASP A 43 13.05 -7.37 -1.43
CA ASP A 43 14.32 -6.74 -1.78
C ASP A 43 14.76 -7.15 -3.20
N VAL A 44 15.52 -6.29 -3.87
CA VAL A 44 16.02 -6.53 -5.24
C VAL A 44 16.71 -7.90 -5.42
N HIS A 45 17.39 -8.37 -4.36
CA HIS A 45 18.08 -9.67 -4.36
C HIS A 45 17.12 -10.88 -4.31
N GLN A 46 15.88 -10.67 -3.89
CA GLN A 46 14.84 -11.69 -3.75
C GLN A 46 13.92 -11.78 -4.98
N ILE A 47 13.99 -10.83 -5.92
CA ILE A 47 13.19 -10.85 -7.15
C ILE A 47 13.39 -12.15 -7.93
N LYS A 48 14.65 -12.54 -8.19
CA LYS A 48 14.97 -13.78 -8.92
C LYS A 48 14.48 -15.04 -8.20
N PRO A 49 14.73 -15.23 -6.89
CA PRO A 49 14.12 -16.30 -6.11
C PRO A 49 12.59 -16.33 -6.19
N SER A 50 11.90 -15.21 -6.03
CA SER A 50 10.43 -15.15 -6.08
C SER A 50 9.88 -15.49 -7.46
N ALA A 51 10.51 -15.01 -8.54
CA ALA A 51 10.14 -15.37 -9.90
C ALA A 51 10.23 -16.89 -10.14
N ARG A 52 11.26 -17.55 -9.60
CA ARG A 52 11.38 -19.02 -9.68
C ARG A 52 10.29 -19.77 -8.91
N ARG A 53 9.66 -19.12 -7.93
CA ARG A 53 8.54 -19.66 -7.14
C ARG A 53 7.17 -19.37 -7.79
N GLY A 54 7.14 -18.83 -9.01
CA GLY A 54 5.91 -18.61 -9.78
C GLY A 54 5.29 -17.23 -9.62
N PHE A 55 5.94 -16.30 -8.91
CA PHE A 55 5.46 -14.92 -8.82
C PHE A 55 5.79 -14.14 -10.10
N GLY A 56 4.80 -13.45 -10.67
CA GLY A 56 5.02 -12.45 -11.70
C GLY A 56 5.70 -11.21 -11.11
N VAL A 57 6.74 -10.71 -11.78
CA VAL A 57 7.36 -9.44 -11.39
C VAL A 57 6.59 -8.30 -12.04
N LEU A 58 5.96 -7.45 -11.22
CA LEU A 58 5.15 -6.32 -11.70
C LEU A 58 5.99 -5.03 -11.83
N GLU A 59 6.90 -4.78 -10.90
CA GLU A 59 7.76 -3.59 -10.83
C GLU A 59 9.08 -3.97 -10.13
N THR A 60 10.21 -3.43 -10.59
CA THR A 60 11.54 -3.68 -10.02
C THR A 60 12.16 -2.47 -9.33
N ASP A 61 11.68 -1.26 -9.63
CA ASP A 61 12.20 0.01 -9.12
C ASP A 61 11.16 0.74 -8.23
N TRP A 62 10.44 -0.03 -7.41
CA TRP A 62 9.44 0.49 -6.49
C TRP A 62 10.06 1.32 -5.35
N LYS A 63 9.48 2.50 -5.09
CA LYS A 63 9.84 3.38 -3.96
C LYS A 63 8.56 3.84 -3.27
N SER A 64 8.60 4.01 -1.95
CA SER A 64 7.55 4.66 -1.17
C SER A 64 8.01 6.01 -0.63
N ILE A 65 7.05 6.91 -0.44
CA ILE A 65 7.16 8.06 0.45
C ILE A 65 6.31 7.76 1.66
N GLU A 66 6.91 7.90 2.83
CA GLU A 66 6.32 7.53 4.11
C GLU A 66 6.38 8.73 5.05
N TYR A 67 5.25 9.04 5.66
CA TYR A 67 5.13 10.04 6.71
C TYR A 67 4.43 9.39 7.91
N GLU A 68 5.01 9.52 9.09
CA GLU A 68 4.51 8.91 10.31
C GLU A 68 4.31 9.97 11.39
N ILE A 69 3.21 9.84 12.13
CA ILE A 69 2.92 10.65 13.31
C ILE A 69 2.37 9.77 14.44
N ASP A 70 3.09 9.76 15.55
CA ASP A 70 2.76 8.94 16.73
C ASP A 70 1.81 9.63 17.71
N THR A 71 1.17 10.71 17.26
CA THR A 71 0.22 11.48 18.05
C THR A 71 -1.07 11.69 17.25
N PRO A 72 -2.24 11.76 17.91
CA PRO A 72 -3.49 12.08 17.24
C PRO A 72 -3.37 13.39 16.45
N LEU A 73 -3.69 13.35 15.16
CA LEU A 73 -3.71 14.53 14.31
C LEU A 73 -5.02 15.28 14.53
N ASN A 74 -4.97 16.60 14.69
CA ASN A 74 -6.17 17.43 14.69
C ASN A 74 -6.59 17.72 13.23
N PRO A 75 -7.68 17.11 12.70
CA PRO A 75 -8.09 17.32 11.31
C PRO A 75 -8.55 18.74 11.00
N SER A 76 -8.82 19.58 12.01
CA SER A 76 -9.32 20.94 11.78
C SER A 76 -8.29 21.87 11.13
N ILE A 77 -7.00 21.50 11.16
CA ILE A 77 -5.93 22.27 10.52
C ILE A 77 -5.88 22.07 9.00
N LEU A 78 -6.52 21.02 8.49
CA LEU A 78 -6.53 20.68 7.07
C LEU A 78 -7.70 21.38 6.37
N SER A 79 -7.50 21.78 5.12
CA SER A 79 -8.58 22.28 4.27
C SER A 79 -9.56 21.17 3.89
N ASP A 80 -10.85 21.51 3.77
CA ASP A 80 -11.85 20.67 3.10
C ASP A 80 -12.39 21.35 1.82
N GLU A 81 -11.71 22.41 1.38
CA GLU A 81 -12.10 23.15 0.18
C GLU A 81 -11.71 22.37 -1.06
N LEU A 82 -12.66 22.25 -2.00
CA LEU A 82 -12.44 21.57 -3.27
C LEU A 82 -12.43 22.56 -4.42
N PRO A 83 -11.55 22.37 -5.43
CA PRO A 83 -11.69 23.06 -6.70
C PRO A 83 -13.06 22.81 -7.34
N ARG A 84 -13.51 23.77 -8.16
CA ARG A 84 -14.83 23.71 -8.80
C ARG A 84 -15.01 22.43 -9.64
N GLY A 85 -16.18 21.79 -9.47
CA GLY A 85 -16.57 20.61 -10.24
C GLY A 85 -15.98 19.30 -9.75
N ILE A 86 -15.29 19.31 -8.60
CA ILE A 86 -14.74 18.13 -7.96
C ILE A 86 -15.64 17.72 -6.79
N GLU A 87 -15.93 16.43 -6.70
CA GLU A 87 -16.64 15.81 -5.59
C GLU A 87 -15.81 14.69 -4.99
N ILE A 88 -15.81 14.54 -3.66
CA ILE A 88 -15.22 13.37 -2.99
C ILE A 88 -16.36 12.49 -2.49
N LEU A 89 -16.41 11.26 -2.96
CA LEU A 89 -17.44 10.27 -2.68
C LEU A 89 -16.88 9.10 -1.87
N PRO A 90 -17.69 8.49 -0.98
CA PRO A 90 -17.37 7.19 -0.40
C PRO A 90 -17.25 6.13 -1.49
N PHE A 91 -16.37 5.16 -1.29
CA PHE A 91 -16.21 4.04 -2.22
C PHE A 91 -17.52 3.26 -2.42
N GLN A 92 -17.77 2.93 -3.69
CA GLN A 92 -18.79 2.00 -4.14
C GLN A 92 -18.17 1.13 -5.24
N SER A 93 -18.59 -0.14 -5.33
CA SER A 93 -18.07 -1.09 -6.32
C SER A 93 -18.21 -0.59 -7.76
N SER A 94 -19.21 0.25 -8.03
CA SER A 94 -19.44 0.90 -9.33
C SER A 94 -18.32 1.85 -9.76
N LEU A 95 -17.49 2.33 -8.82
CA LEU A 95 -16.37 3.24 -9.08
C LEU A 95 -15.08 2.50 -9.43
N LEU A 96 -15.00 1.17 -9.22
CA LEU A 96 -13.79 0.38 -9.47
C LEU A 96 -13.20 0.57 -10.88
N PRO A 97 -13.99 0.59 -11.98
CA PRO A 97 -13.42 0.79 -13.32
C PRO A 97 -12.64 2.10 -13.43
N GLU A 98 -13.17 3.20 -12.91
CA GLU A 98 -12.55 4.52 -12.94
C GLU A 98 -11.31 4.60 -12.04
N ILE A 99 -11.36 3.95 -10.86
CA ILE A 99 -10.20 3.84 -9.97
C ILE A 99 -9.07 3.08 -10.66
N PHE A 100 -9.37 1.97 -11.33
CA PHE A 100 -8.37 1.17 -12.04
C PHE A 100 -7.75 1.92 -13.21
N GLU A 101 -8.56 2.65 -14.00
CA GLU A 101 -8.05 3.51 -15.07
C GLU A 101 -7.09 4.57 -14.52
N TYR A 102 -7.48 5.24 -13.43
CA TYR A 102 -6.65 6.26 -12.81
C TYR A 102 -5.36 5.68 -12.19
N ASP A 103 -5.45 4.59 -11.43
CA ASP A 103 -4.30 3.91 -10.82
C ASP A 103 -3.29 3.43 -11.88
N PHE A 104 -3.78 2.86 -12.98
CA PHE A 104 -2.94 2.45 -14.10
C PHE A 104 -2.28 3.64 -14.78
N SER A 105 -2.96 4.78 -14.89
CA SER A 105 -2.39 6.00 -15.48
C SER A 105 -1.23 6.57 -14.65
N LEU A 106 -1.23 6.34 -13.34
CA LEU A 106 -0.16 6.76 -12.43
C LEU A 106 1.00 5.76 -12.39
N GLY A 107 0.68 4.49 -12.17
CA GLY A 107 1.68 3.44 -11.96
C GLY A 107 2.26 2.86 -13.25
N GLY A 108 1.49 2.85 -14.34
CA GLY A 108 1.87 2.24 -15.63
C GLY A 108 1.85 0.71 -15.66
N TYR A 109 1.39 0.06 -14.59
CA TYR A 109 1.27 -1.39 -14.50
C TYR A 109 -0.02 -1.81 -13.80
N GLU A 110 -0.46 -3.04 -14.06
CA GLU A 110 -1.76 -3.55 -13.65
C GLU A 110 -1.78 -3.94 -12.15
N ARG A 111 -2.67 -3.30 -11.38
CA ARG A 111 -2.84 -3.50 -9.93
C ARG A 111 -4.29 -3.71 -9.49
N ARG A 112 -5.24 -3.94 -10.41
CA ARG A 112 -6.67 -4.12 -10.14
C ARG A 112 -6.96 -4.95 -8.89
N SER A 113 -6.43 -6.16 -8.81
CA SER A 113 -6.70 -7.07 -7.69
C SER A 113 -6.20 -6.54 -6.35
N ILE A 114 -5.12 -5.75 -6.34
CA ILE A 114 -4.55 -5.13 -5.14
C ILE A 114 -5.47 -3.99 -4.67
N ILE A 115 -5.85 -3.12 -5.61
CA ILE A 115 -6.71 -1.97 -5.34
C ILE A 115 -8.09 -2.45 -4.88
N GLU A 116 -8.66 -3.43 -5.56
CA GLU A 116 -9.94 -4.01 -5.20
C GLU A 116 -9.91 -4.62 -3.80
N ALA A 117 -8.93 -5.48 -3.50
CA ALA A 117 -8.78 -6.06 -2.18
C ALA A 117 -8.60 -4.99 -1.09
N SER A 118 -7.85 -3.92 -1.39
CA SER A 118 -7.65 -2.79 -0.49
C SER A 118 -8.94 -2.04 -0.18
N CYS A 119 -9.82 -1.85 -1.18
CA CYS A 119 -11.10 -1.18 -1.00
C CYS A 119 -12.11 -2.01 -0.18
N TYR A 120 -12.01 -3.34 -0.23
CA TYR A 120 -12.88 -4.27 0.50
C TYR A 120 -12.35 -4.73 1.86
N GLU A 121 -11.17 -4.26 2.26
CA GLU A 121 -10.58 -4.64 3.54
C GLU A 121 -11.47 -4.24 4.72
N GLU A 122 -11.57 -5.10 5.73
CA GLU A 122 -12.31 -4.79 6.95
C GLU A 122 -11.70 -3.57 7.66
N ASN A 123 -12.54 -2.75 8.29
CA ASN A 123 -12.12 -1.50 8.95
C ASN A 123 -11.39 -0.51 8.00
N CYS A 124 -11.62 -0.63 6.69
CA CYS A 124 -11.18 0.33 5.70
C CYS A 124 -12.24 1.41 5.45
N LYS A 125 -11.78 2.65 5.23
CA LYS A 125 -12.58 3.71 4.61
C LYS A 125 -11.85 4.15 3.36
N THR A 126 -12.50 4.04 2.21
CA THR A 126 -11.98 4.49 0.92
C THR A 126 -12.81 5.66 0.40
N LEU A 127 -12.14 6.68 -0.11
CA LEU A 127 -12.72 7.85 -0.77
C LEU A 127 -12.22 7.94 -2.21
N VAL A 128 -13.06 8.46 -3.09
CA VAL A 128 -12.78 8.66 -4.51
C VAL A 128 -13.14 10.09 -4.89
N ALA A 129 -12.22 10.81 -5.49
CA ALA A 129 -12.44 12.14 -6.05
C ALA A 129 -12.85 12.03 -7.53
N ILE A 130 -14.00 12.59 -7.86
CA ILE A 130 -14.59 12.57 -9.20
C ILE A 130 -14.66 13.99 -9.76
N LYS A 131 -14.34 14.13 -11.05
CA LYS A 131 -14.56 15.33 -11.84
C LYS A 131 -15.05 14.94 -13.22
N ASP A 132 -16.17 15.53 -13.67
CA ASP A 132 -16.76 15.25 -14.99
C ASP A 132 -16.98 13.74 -15.24
N GLY A 133 -17.32 12.98 -14.19
CA GLY A 133 -17.53 11.54 -14.23
C GLY A 133 -16.26 10.67 -14.22
N LYS A 134 -15.07 11.28 -14.15
CA LYS A 134 -13.78 10.58 -14.12
C LYS A 134 -13.13 10.62 -12.74
N CYS A 135 -12.46 9.52 -12.38
CA CYS A 135 -11.61 9.47 -11.19
C CYS A 135 -10.39 10.36 -11.40
N ILE A 136 -10.18 11.30 -10.49
CA ILE A 136 -9.01 12.20 -10.45
C ILE A 136 -8.20 12.06 -9.17
N GLY A 137 -8.61 11.12 -8.31
CA GLY A 137 -7.93 10.83 -7.07
C GLY A 137 -8.67 9.74 -6.29
N PHE A 138 -7.94 8.94 -5.53
CA PHE A 138 -8.53 7.99 -4.60
C PHE A 138 -7.56 7.74 -3.45
N GLY A 139 -8.12 7.35 -2.31
CA GLY A 139 -7.31 6.95 -1.18
C GLY A 139 -8.10 6.26 -0.11
N SER A 140 -7.40 5.51 0.72
CA SER A 140 -8.01 4.74 1.80
C SER A 140 -7.25 4.90 3.10
N ILE A 141 -7.98 4.75 4.20
CA ILE A 141 -7.43 4.61 5.54
C ILE A 141 -7.89 3.31 6.16
N LYS A 142 -7.00 2.65 6.89
CA LYS A 142 -7.24 1.37 7.56
C LYS A 142 -6.65 1.40 8.95
N LEU A 143 -7.30 0.78 9.92
CA LEU A 143 -6.71 0.57 11.23
C LEU A 143 -5.82 -0.67 11.18
N ASP A 144 -4.58 -0.55 11.65
CA ASP A 144 -3.70 -1.70 11.79
C ASP A 144 -3.96 -2.47 13.11
N ASN A 145 -3.23 -3.57 13.29
CA ASN A 145 -3.37 -4.44 14.45
C ASN A 145 -2.88 -3.81 15.78
N VAL A 146 -2.28 -2.61 15.74
CA VAL A 146 -1.82 -1.85 16.91
C VAL A 146 -2.56 -0.52 17.07
N GLU A 147 -3.70 -0.37 16.37
CA GLU A 147 -4.61 0.78 16.43
C GLU A 147 -4.03 2.10 15.86
N TYR A 148 -3.11 1.99 14.90
CA TYR A 148 -2.65 3.12 14.07
C TYR A 148 -3.39 3.16 12.74
N GLY A 149 -3.73 4.36 12.29
CA GLY A 149 -4.39 4.57 11.00
C GLY A 149 -3.37 4.61 9.87
N ARG A 150 -3.44 3.69 8.92
CA ARG A 150 -2.62 3.72 7.71
C ARG A 150 -3.41 4.31 6.55
N VAL A 151 -3.02 5.49 6.09
CA VAL A 151 -3.52 6.10 4.85
C VAL A 151 -2.69 5.57 3.68
N ALA A 152 -3.22 4.60 2.95
CA ALA A 152 -2.60 4.05 1.75
C ALA A 152 -3.61 3.21 0.95
N PRO A 153 -3.61 3.29 -0.39
CA PRO A 153 -2.96 4.33 -1.19
C PRO A 153 -3.59 5.72 -0.95
N LEU A 154 -2.90 6.78 -1.39
CA LEU A 154 -3.48 8.11 -1.54
C LEU A 154 -2.83 8.79 -2.75
N TYR A 155 -3.62 9.05 -3.77
CA TYR A 155 -3.21 9.75 -4.99
C TYR A 155 -4.27 10.79 -5.34
N ALA A 156 -3.85 12.04 -5.50
CA ALA A 156 -4.66 13.15 -6.00
C ALA A 156 -3.75 14.39 -6.14
N ASP A 157 -4.22 15.42 -6.86
CA ASP A 157 -3.61 16.75 -6.80
C ASP A 157 -3.66 17.33 -5.38
N SER A 158 -2.69 18.18 -5.02
CA SER A 158 -2.44 18.59 -3.64
C SER A 158 -3.67 19.11 -2.88
N SER A 159 -4.50 19.96 -3.50
CA SER A 159 -5.71 20.50 -2.85
C SER A 159 -6.77 19.44 -2.59
N VAL A 160 -6.90 18.47 -3.50
CA VAL A 160 -7.85 17.36 -3.35
C VAL A 160 -7.30 16.35 -2.34
N ALA A 161 -6.00 16.06 -2.39
CA ALA A 161 -5.32 15.17 -1.45
C ALA A 161 -5.48 15.65 -0.01
N GLU A 162 -5.32 16.96 0.27
CA GLU A 162 -5.50 17.51 1.61
C GLU A 162 -6.93 17.30 2.15
N ALA A 163 -7.95 17.61 1.35
CA ALA A 163 -9.34 17.38 1.71
C ALA A 163 -9.64 15.88 1.92
N MET A 164 -9.06 15.01 1.09
CA MET A 164 -9.19 13.56 1.25
C MET A 164 -8.53 13.08 2.55
N VAL A 165 -7.31 13.51 2.87
CA VAL A 165 -6.64 13.17 4.13
C VAL A 165 -7.51 13.58 5.30
N LYS A 166 -8.03 14.81 5.30
CA LYS A 166 -8.91 15.31 6.35
C LYS A 166 -10.13 14.41 6.55
N ARG A 167 -10.84 14.06 5.47
CA ARG A 167 -12.03 13.20 5.55
C ARG A 167 -11.69 11.78 6.01
N LEU A 168 -10.58 11.23 5.54
CA LEU A 168 -10.11 9.90 5.92
C LEU A 168 -9.77 9.82 7.42
N ILE A 169 -8.93 10.71 7.92
CA ILE A 169 -8.55 10.70 9.36
C ILE A 169 -9.75 11.02 10.25
N THR A 170 -10.67 11.88 9.81
CA THR A 170 -11.91 12.17 10.55
C THR A 170 -12.81 10.94 10.66
N ALA A 171 -12.74 10.03 9.68
CA ALA A 171 -13.50 8.79 9.67
C ALA A 171 -12.91 7.69 10.57
N MET A 172 -11.74 7.90 11.17
CA MET A 172 -11.11 6.99 12.13
C MET A 172 -10.67 7.73 13.41
N PRO A 173 -11.62 8.24 14.22
CA PRO A 173 -11.31 8.95 15.46
C PRO A 173 -10.61 8.08 16.52
N GLU A 174 -10.68 6.76 16.40
CA GLU A 174 -10.06 5.78 17.30
C GLU A 174 -8.56 5.59 17.08
N ALA A 175 -8.01 6.06 15.95
CA ALA A 175 -6.60 5.88 15.63
C ALA A 175 -5.68 6.66 16.59
N LYS A 176 -4.64 6.00 17.10
CA LYS A 176 -3.66 6.59 18.04
C LYS A 176 -2.64 7.52 17.37
N GLY A 177 -2.46 7.33 16.07
CA GLY A 177 -1.51 8.03 15.22
C GLY A 177 -1.77 7.61 13.78
N PHE A 178 -1.00 8.15 12.84
CA PHE A 178 -1.19 7.88 11.43
C PHE A 178 0.12 7.67 10.68
N ALA A 179 0.09 6.75 9.73
CA ALA A 179 1.13 6.61 8.71
C ALA A 179 0.50 6.85 7.34
N ILE A 180 1.07 7.77 6.55
CA ILE A 180 0.70 7.98 5.16
C ILE A 180 1.79 7.32 4.31
N VAL A 181 1.40 6.35 3.49
CA VAL A 181 2.32 5.64 2.60
C VAL A 181 1.79 5.76 1.18
N THR A 182 2.58 6.37 0.31
CA THR A 182 2.26 6.45 -1.11
C THR A 182 3.43 5.94 -1.94
N ILE A 183 3.13 5.36 -3.10
CA ILE A 183 4.16 4.90 -4.01
C ILE A 183 4.72 6.12 -4.74
N ASN A 184 6.04 6.27 -4.74
CA ASN A 184 6.76 7.27 -5.51
C ASN A 184 6.89 6.82 -6.97
N THR A 185 5.76 6.65 -7.62
CA THR A 185 5.63 6.36 -9.04
C THR A 185 4.84 7.49 -9.66
N ASN A 186 5.50 8.63 -9.86
CA ASN A 186 5.08 9.51 -10.92
C ASN A 186 5.83 9.06 -12.16
N ILE A 187 5.18 8.30 -13.03
CA ILE A 187 5.54 8.38 -14.45
C ILE A 187 5.27 9.84 -14.79
N ILE A 188 6.34 10.62 -14.85
CA ILE A 188 6.28 12.04 -15.18
C ILE A 188 5.51 12.15 -16.50
N ALA A 189 4.32 12.77 -16.46
CA ALA A 189 3.64 13.24 -17.66
C ALA A 189 4.43 14.40 -18.28
#